data_AF-A0A1G2CLJ7-F1
#
_entry.id   AF-A0A1G2CLJ7-F1
#
_cell.length_a   1.000
_cell.length_b   1.000
_cell.length_c   1.000
_cell.angle_alpha   90.00
_cell.angle_beta   90.00
_cell.angle_gamma   90.00
#
_symmetry.space_group_name_H-M   'P 1'
#
loop_
_entity.id
_entity.type
_entity.pdbx_description
1 polymer ?
#
loop_
_entity_poly.entity_id
_entity_poly.type
_entity_poly.pdbx_seq_one_letter_code
_entity_poly.pdbx_strand_id
1 'polypeptide(L)'
;MSRSSKKGPYVDPKLLKKIAGLKSGDRTVIKTWSRDSEISPEMVGFVFGVHNGKSFIEVLVTEDMISHRLGEFALTRKFVKHGGKMQRELEAGKEAAAAVPAPQAAKK
;
A
#
# COMPACT_ATOMS: atom_id res chain seq x y z
N MET A 1 4.48 -16.20 -2.60
CA MET A 1 5.47 -17.12 -3.22
C MET A 1 6.68 -16.30 -3.63
N SER A 2 7.79 -16.47 -2.91
CA SER A 2 9.06 -15.79 -3.19
C SER A 2 9.71 -16.35 -4.46
N ARG A 3 10.56 -15.56 -5.13
CA ARG A 3 11.38 -16.07 -6.23
C ARG A 3 12.48 -16.98 -5.66
N SER A 4 13.03 -17.85 -6.48
CA SER A 4 14.19 -18.66 -6.10
C SER A 4 15.35 -17.74 -5.66
N SER A 5 16.00 -18.08 -4.56
CA SER A 5 17.14 -17.34 -3.98
C SER A 5 18.27 -17.09 -4.98
N LYS A 6 18.51 -18.02 -5.90
CA LYS A 6 19.53 -17.87 -6.97
C LYS A 6 19.24 -16.72 -7.94
N LYS A 7 17.97 -16.33 -8.11
CA LYS A 7 17.55 -15.31 -9.10
C LYS A 7 17.47 -13.89 -8.52
N GLY A 8 17.52 -13.75 -7.20
CA GLY A 8 17.37 -12.48 -6.51
C GLY A 8 15.98 -11.84 -6.61
N PRO A 9 15.77 -10.74 -5.86
CA PRO A 9 14.55 -9.95 -5.93
C PRO A 9 14.38 -9.35 -7.32
N TYR A 10 13.13 -9.21 -7.77
CA TYR A 10 12.84 -8.57 -9.05
C TYR A 10 12.43 -7.13 -8.83
N VAL A 11 13.08 -6.20 -9.50
CA VAL A 11 12.69 -4.80 -9.54
C VAL A 11 12.70 -4.33 -10.99
N ASP A 12 11.60 -3.70 -11.44
CA ASP A 12 11.54 -3.12 -12.78
C ASP A 12 12.61 -2.02 -12.94
N PRO A 13 13.52 -2.12 -13.92
CA PRO A 13 14.53 -1.10 -14.18
C PRO A 13 13.93 0.30 -14.43
N LYS A 14 12.70 0.39 -14.95
CA LYS A 14 12.02 1.67 -15.17
C LYS A 14 11.63 2.34 -13.85
N LEU A 15 11.30 1.57 -12.81
CA LEU A 15 11.01 2.08 -11.47
C LEU A 15 12.27 2.67 -10.85
N LEU A 16 13.39 1.94 -10.89
CA LEU A 16 14.68 2.42 -10.36
C LEU A 16 15.15 3.71 -11.03
N LYS A 17 15.01 3.81 -12.36
CA LYS A 17 15.35 5.05 -13.09
C LYS A 17 14.53 6.26 -12.66
N LYS A 18 13.24 6.07 -12.36
CA LYS A 18 12.37 7.16 -11.89
C LYS A 18 12.79 7.62 -10.49
N ILE A 19 13.12 6.68 -9.61
CA ILE A 19 13.56 6.95 -8.24
C ILE A 19 14.90 7.69 -8.24
N ALA A 20 15.86 7.26 -9.07
CA ALA A 20 17.17 7.90 -9.17
C ALA A 20 17.12 9.39 -9.60
N GLY A 21 16.03 9.82 -10.27
CA GLY A 21 15.82 11.21 -10.66
C GLY A 21 15.08 12.07 -9.62
N LEU A 22 14.62 11.47 -8.51
CA LEU A 22 13.86 12.14 -7.47
C LEU A 22 14.71 12.28 -6.20
N LYS A 23 14.47 13.33 -5.41
CA LYS A 23 15.14 13.50 -4.11
C LYS A 23 14.31 12.82 -3.03
N SER A 24 14.99 12.31 -2.00
CA SER A 24 14.35 11.75 -0.82
C SER A 24 13.46 12.83 -0.17
N GLY A 25 12.17 12.54 -0.01
CA GLY A 25 11.18 13.47 0.54
C GLY A 25 10.28 14.16 -0.49
N ASP A 26 10.55 13.99 -1.80
CA ASP A 26 9.64 14.44 -2.84
C ASP A 26 8.34 13.63 -2.81
N ARG A 27 7.20 14.31 -2.61
CA ARG A 27 5.86 13.69 -2.59
C ARG A 27 5.30 13.36 -3.97
N THR A 28 6.18 13.25 -4.97
CA THR A 28 5.78 12.96 -6.35
C THR A 28 5.25 11.53 -6.44
N VAL A 29 4.01 11.37 -6.91
CA VAL A 29 3.39 10.04 -7.04
C VAL A 29 3.97 9.31 -8.26
N ILE A 30 4.75 8.27 -8.01
CA ILE A 30 5.34 7.43 -9.05
C ILE A 30 4.31 6.41 -9.53
N LYS A 31 3.70 6.65 -10.69
CA LYS A 31 2.76 5.71 -11.29
C LYS A 31 3.48 4.47 -11.84
N THR A 32 2.98 3.30 -11.48
CA THR A 32 3.51 2.00 -11.91
C THR A 32 2.42 0.97 -12.21
N TRP A 33 2.68 0.16 -13.24
CA TRP A 33 1.93 -1.06 -13.55
C TRP A 33 2.67 -2.33 -13.13
N SER A 34 3.96 -2.23 -12.77
CA SER A 34 4.73 -3.36 -12.28
C SER A 34 4.34 -3.65 -10.83
N ARG A 35 3.32 -4.49 -10.69
CA ARG A 35 2.82 -5.02 -9.41
C ARG A 35 3.69 -6.18 -8.88
N ASP A 36 4.52 -6.74 -9.75
CA ASP A 36 5.42 -7.86 -9.50
C ASP A 36 6.78 -7.42 -8.95
N SER A 37 7.11 -6.12 -9.03
CA SER A 37 8.31 -5.55 -8.44
C SER A 37 8.27 -5.66 -6.91
N GLU A 38 9.38 -6.12 -6.36
CA GLU A 38 9.70 -6.14 -4.94
C GLU A 38 10.17 -4.76 -4.49
N ILE A 39 9.84 -4.40 -3.25
CA ILE A 39 10.22 -3.11 -2.67
C ILE A 39 11.68 -3.18 -2.24
N SER A 40 12.51 -2.39 -2.94
CA SER A 40 13.92 -2.18 -2.59
C SER A 40 14.04 -1.13 -1.47
N PRO A 41 15.07 -1.20 -0.61
CA PRO A 41 15.32 -0.16 0.40
C PRO A 41 15.38 1.26 -0.15
N GLU A 42 15.83 1.44 -1.40
CA GLU A 42 15.88 2.74 -2.07
C GLU A 42 14.49 3.36 -2.34
N MET A 43 13.42 2.57 -2.24
CA MET A 43 12.04 3.02 -2.47
C MET A 43 11.38 3.62 -1.23
N VAL A 44 12.02 3.48 -0.05
CA VAL A 44 11.45 3.94 1.22
C VAL A 44 11.30 5.47 1.21
N GLY A 45 10.15 5.95 1.66
CA GLY A 45 9.83 7.38 1.71
C GLY A 45 9.24 7.96 0.42
N PHE A 46 9.11 7.16 -0.64
CA PHE A 46 8.42 7.55 -1.87
C PHE A 46 6.96 7.07 -1.90
N VAL A 47 6.12 7.80 -2.63
CA VAL A 47 4.72 7.42 -2.86
C VAL A 47 4.58 6.76 -4.24
N PHE A 48 4.09 5.53 -4.27
CA PHE A 48 3.82 4.81 -5.50
C PHE A 48 2.32 4.75 -5.79
N GLY A 49 1.93 5.17 -6.98
CA GLY A 49 0.62 4.89 -7.52
C GLY A 49 0.64 3.50 -8.16
N VAL A 50 0.17 2.48 -7.45
CA VAL A 50 0.13 1.09 -7.94
C VAL A 50 -1.18 0.84 -8.66
N HIS A 51 -1.12 0.46 -9.94
CA HIS A 51 -2.32 0.16 -10.72
C HIS A 51 -3.02 -1.11 -10.21
N ASN A 52 -4.33 -1.05 -9.96
CA ASN A 52 -5.13 -2.22 -9.52
C ASN A 52 -6.01 -2.84 -10.62
N GLY A 53 -5.93 -2.33 -11.85
CA GLY A 53 -6.77 -2.73 -12.98
C GLY A 53 -7.78 -1.67 -13.42
N LYS A 54 -8.11 -0.72 -12.53
CA LYS A 54 -9.03 0.39 -12.81
C LYS A 54 -8.44 1.76 -12.44
N SER A 55 -7.81 1.85 -11.28
CA SER A 55 -7.25 3.09 -10.75
C SER A 55 -5.85 2.85 -10.18
N PHE A 56 -5.15 3.94 -9.92
CA PHE A 56 -3.89 3.92 -9.16
C PHE A 56 -4.21 4.12 -7.69
N ILE A 57 -3.76 3.18 -6.87
CA ILE A 57 -3.83 3.27 -5.40
C ILE A 57 -2.50 3.84 -4.94
N GLU A 58 -2.56 4.94 -4.19
CA GLU A 58 -1.36 5.57 -3.62
C GLU A 58 -0.92 4.79 -2.38
N VAL A 59 0.33 4.34 -2.41
CA VAL A 59 0.98 3.59 -1.33
C VAL A 59 2.24 4.35 -0.96
N LEU A 60 2.30 4.85 0.27
CA LEU A 60 3.52 5.38 0.87
C LEU A 60 4.36 4.20 1.37
N VAL A 61 5.55 4.02 0.83
CA VAL A 61 6.42 2.89 1.19
C VAL A 61 7.17 3.19 2.47
N THR A 62 7.05 2.27 3.43
CA THR A 62 7.73 2.27 4.74
C THR A 62 8.75 1.14 4.81
N GLU A 63 9.64 1.17 5.80
CA GLU A 63 10.71 0.17 5.97
C GLU A 63 10.17 -1.26 6.20
N ASP A 64 9.04 -1.39 6.89
CA ASP A 64 8.39 -2.68 7.14
C ASP A 64 7.86 -3.35 5.86
N MET A 65 7.75 -2.60 4.76
CA MET A 65 7.28 -3.10 3.47
C MET A 65 8.42 -3.66 2.60
N ILE A 66 9.68 -3.59 3.05
CA ILE A 66 10.82 -4.17 2.33
C ILE A 66 10.59 -5.69 2.17
N SER A 67 11.02 -6.24 1.04
CA SER A 67 10.80 -7.65 0.66
C SER A 67 9.36 -8.08 0.35
N HIS A 68 8.40 -7.15 0.44
CA HIS A 68 7.06 -7.33 -0.11
C HIS A 68 6.98 -6.83 -1.55
N ARG A 69 5.94 -7.25 -2.28
CA ARG A 69 5.67 -6.75 -3.64
C ARG A 69 4.68 -5.59 -3.62
N LEU A 70 4.87 -4.64 -4.52
CA LEU A 70 3.97 -3.48 -4.68
C LEU A 70 2.50 -3.89 -4.89
N GLY A 71 2.26 -5.02 -5.56
CA GLY A 71 0.91 -5.54 -5.79
C GLY A 71 0.16 -6.00 -4.53
N GLU A 72 0.86 -6.31 -3.44
CA GLU A 72 0.23 -6.76 -2.19
C GLU A 72 -0.54 -5.63 -1.51
N PHE A 73 -0.10 -4.39 -1.70
CA PHE A 73 -0.69 -3.19 -1.11
C PHE A 73 -1.83 -2.59 -1.95
N ALA A 74 -2.13 -3.17 -3.12
CA ALA A 74 -3.14 -2.67 -4.03
C ALA A 74 -4.15 -3.77 -4.39
N LEU A 75 -5.24 -3.85 -3.62
CA LEU A 75 -6.33 -4.82 -3.82
C LEU A 75 -6.98 -4.66 -5.21
N THR A 76 -7.11 -5.78 -5.92
CA THR A 76 -7.64 -5.83 -7.30
C THR A 76 -9.14 -6.10 -7.36
N ARG A 77 -9.69 -6.78 -6.35
CA ARG A 77 -11.11 -7.09 -6.24
C ARG A 77 -11.69 -6.38 -5.03
N LYS A 78 -12.87 -5.78 -5.20
CA LYS A 78 -13.64 -5.29 -4.06
C LYS A 78 -14.17 -6.49 -3.30
N PHE A 79 -13.80 -6.63 -2.04
CA PHE A 79 -14.39 -7.65 -1.19
C PHE A 79 -15.85 -7.28 -0.91
N VAL A 80 -16.75 -8.22 -1.20
CA VAL A 80 -18.19 -8.08 -0.92
C VAL A 80 -18.55 -9.19 0.06
N LYS A 81 -18.99 -8.80 1.26
CA LYS A 81 -19.50 -9.75 2.24
C LYS A 81 -20.92 -10.15 1.89
N HIS A 82 -21.23 -11.43 1.99
CA HIS A 82 -22.61 -11.91 2.00
C HIS A 82 -23.16 -11.78 3.41
N GLY A 83 -23.75 -10.63 3.69
CA GLY A 83 -24.51 -10.37 4.90
C GLY A 83 -25.63 -9.43 4.54
N GLY A 84 -26.87 -9.82 4.79
CA GLY A 84 -28.04 -8.97 4.52
C GLY A 84 -27.97 -7.64 5.26
N LYS A 85 -29.05 -6.85 5.20
CA LYS A 85 -29.11 -5.50 5.83
C LYS A 85 -28.61 -5.48 7.27
N MET A 86 -28.95 -6.50 8.07
CA MET A 86 -28.56 -6.63 9.47
C MET A 86 -27.04 -6.68 9.72
N GLN A 87 -26.27 -7.41 8.90
CA GLN A 87 -24.81 -7.47 9.08
C GLN A 87 -24.14 -6.15 8.68
N ARG A 88 -24.69 -5.48 7.66
CA ARG A 88 -24.22 -4.17 7.22
C ARG A 88 -24.49 -3.09 8.27
N GLU A 89 -25.64 -3.14 8.95
CA GLU A 89 -26.00 -2.24 10.04
C GLU A 89 -25.14 -2.47 11.29
N LEU A 90 -24.87 -3.73 11.65
CA LEU A 90 -23.97 -4.07 12.76
C LEU A 90 -22.51 -3.63 12.49
N GLU A 91 -22.04 -3.75 11.24
CA GLU A 91 -20.70 -3.27 10.86
C GLU A 91 -20.63 -1.74 10.83
N ALA A 92 -21.66 -1.04 10.35
CA ALA A 92 -21.75 0.41 10.42
C ALA A 92 -21.77 0.92 11.88
N GLY A 93 -22.46 0.21 12.78
CA GLY A 93 -22.43 0.50 14.22
C GLY A 93 -21.06 0.28 14.85
N LYS A 94 -20.31 -0.74 14.41
CA LYS A 94 -18.93 -0.99 14.86
C LYS A 94 -17.93 0.04 14.32
N GLU A 95 -18.08 0.47 13.06
CA GLU A 95 -17.26 1.55 12.49
C GLU A 95 -17.52 2.88 13.20
N ALA A 96 -18.77 3.18 13.59
CA ALA A 96 -19.11 4.36 14.38
C ALA A 96 -18.53 4.32 15.80
N ALA A 97 -18.49 3.15 16.44
CA ALA A 97 -17.90 2.98 17.77
C ALA A 97 -16.36 3.06 17.75
N ALA A 98 -15.71 2.57 16.69
CA ALA A 98 -14.26 2.66 16.50
C ALA A 98 -13.79 4.08 16.11
N ALA A 99 -14.68 4.90 15.54
CA ALA A 99 -14.40 6.28 15.17
C ALA A 99 -14.53 7.29 16.32
N VAL A 100 -14.89 6.87 17.54
CA VAL A 100 -14.87 7.74 18.73
C VAL A 100 -13.41 7.85 19.21
N PRO A 101 -12.72 8.99 19.04
CA PRO A 101 -11.37 9.14 19.56
C PRO A 101 -11.40 9.05 21.08
N ALA A 102 -10.50 8.24 21.65
CA ALA A 102 -10.30 8.17 23.09
C ALA A 102 -10.15 9.59 23.67
N PRO A 103 -10.84 9.95 24.78
CA PRO A 103 -10.68 11.26 25.38
C PRO A 103 -9.22 11.41 25.82
N GLN A 104 -8.54 12.41 25.27
CA GLN A 104 -7.16 12.75 25.64
C GLN A 104 -7.12 12.93 27.17
N ALA A 105 -6.34 12.09 27.83
CA ALA A 105 -6.12 12.17 29.27
C ALA A 105 -5.57 13.56 29.61
N ALA A 106 -6.38 14.34 30.33
CA ALA A 106 -6.00 15.64 30.83
C ALA A 106 -4.79 15.50 31.77
N LYS A 107 -3.64 16.04 31.33
CA LYS A 107 -2.50 16.31 32.21
C LYS A 107 -2.94 17.36 33.24
N LYS A 108 -2.80 17.02 34.52
CA LYS A 108 -2.56 17.96 35.61
C LYS A 108 -1.10 17.86 35.99
#